data_AF-A0A2D5PPT8-F1
#
_entry.id   AF-A0A2D5PPT8-F1
#
_cell.length_a   1.000
_cell.length_b   1.000
_cell.length_c   1.000
_cell.angle_alpha   90.00
_cell.angle_beta   90.00
_cell.angle_gamma   90.00
#
_symmetry.space_group_name_H-M   'P 1'
#
loop_
_entity.id
_entity.type
_entity.pdbx_description
1 polymer ?
#
loop_
_entity_poly.entity_id
_entity_poly.type
_entity_poly.pdbx_seq_one_letter_code
_entity_poly.pdbx_strand_id
1 'polypeptide(L)'
;MESEDDMSTISLLDDKDEKKNYKTINDLLIEDELNITEKSRITPYLMGIYTSVYLFCETLQNSDLISKSHHEPITVYSYCYNLFFIWLVCYSLINYDYIFFKKKMTICQIYLYFIFCLVGGLGFALLGEVPGLQNFVFQGDWWKHLNMAEIIAFVLIGCPILVMFILELKHSFEEKRMTKQLAMISGVFGAYFFLLILMISNQAQDVHYHVHHAIFAGVLSLWFMDWDLNYIIFLHAILMGVVIEGINFYGITEFYLFLCKNSAVLSTTVLFLLGTVWSLFFIILIMVSF
;
A
#
# COMPACT_ATOMS: atom_id res chain seq x y z
N MET A 1 41.65 65.69 31.48
CA MET A 1 41.54 65.31 30.06
C MET A 1 41.22 63.84 30.05
N GLU A 2 39.93 63.59 29.87
CA GLU A 2 39.35 62.28 29.61
C GLU A 2 39.83 61.80 28.24
N SER A 3 40.15 60.52 28.13
CA SER A 3 40.08 59.78 26.88
C SER A 3 39.76 58.33 27.22
N GLU A 4 38.47 58.09 27.43
CA GLU A 4 37.83 56.80 27.18
C GLU A 4 37.97 56.52 25.68
N ASP A 5 38.56 55.39 25.31
CA ASP A 5 38.52 54.91 23.93
C ASP A 5 38.29 53.39 23.90
N ASP A 6 37.17 53.07 23.26
CA ASP A 6 36.81 51.85 22.54
C ASP A 6 36.74 50.51 23.28
N MET A 7 35.62 50.39 23.99
CA MET A 7 34.92 49.12 24.21
C MET A 7 34.36 48.61 22.88
N SER A 8 35.15 47.79 22.18
CA SER A 8 34.69 47.08 20.98
C SER A 8 33.48 46.21 21.32
N THR A 9 32.34 46.56 20.73
CA THR A 9 31.08 45.85 20.82
C THR A 9 31.24 44.51 20.09
N ILE A 10 31.50 43.44 20.84
CA ILE A 10 31.38 42.08 20.33
C ILE A 10 29.91 41.88 19.99
N SER A 11 29.63 41.81 18.69
CA SER A 11 28.33 41.45 18.16
C SER A 11 27.94 40.09 18.73
N LEU A 12 26.90 40.08 19.57
CA LEU A 12 26.09 38.92 19.87
C LEU A 12 25.52 38.39 18.55
N LEU A 13 26.28 37.49 17.93
CA LEU A 13 25.70 36.52 17.01
C LEU A 13 24.80 35.65 17.88
N ASP A 14 23.50 35.88 17.70
CA ASP A 14 22.39 35.11 18.23
C ASP A 14 22.53 33.67 17.69
N ASP A 15 23.42 32.90 18.32
CA ASP A 15 23.44 31.45 18.30
C ASP A 15 22.14 31.02 18.97
N LYS A 16 21.04 31.12 18.21
CA LYS A 16 19.87 30.29 18.42
C LYS A 16 20.32 28.88 18.14
N ASP A 17 20.93 28.31 19.18
CA ASP A 17 21.25 26.93 19.38
C ASP A 17 20.08 26.10 18.85
N GLU A 18 20.27 25.66 17.62
CA GLU A 18 19.53 24.59 17.01
C GLU A 18 19.88 23.35 17.84
N LYS A 19 19.22 23.20 19.00
CA LYS A 19 19.20 21.97 19.78
C LYS A 19 18.57 20.90 18.90
N LYS A 20 19.36 20.36 17.98
CA LYS A 20 19.10 19.08 17.33
C LYS A 20 19.04 18.07 18.46
N ASN A 21 17.81 17.77 18.85
CA ASN A 21 17.49 16.77 19.84
C ASN A 21 17.84 15.42 19.20
N TYR A 22 19.11 15.04 19.28
CA TYR A 22 19.55 13.72 18.83
C TYR A 22 18.91 12.71 19.78
N LYS A 23 17.81 12.08 19.34
CA LYS A 23 17.28 10.89 20.00
C LYS A 23 18.42 9.91 20.17
N THR A 24 18.60 9.43 21.39
CA THR A 24 19.60 8.40 21.65
C THR A 24 19.14 7.09 21.01
N ILE A 25 20.09 6.18 20.72
CA ILE A 25 19.76 4.85 20.18
C ILE A 25 18.76 4.12 21.10
N ASN A 26 18.85 4.34 22.41
CA ASN A 26 17.91 3.78 23.38
C ASN A 26 16.48 4.33 23.19
N ASP A 27 16.32 5.61 22.87
CA ASP A 27 14.99 6.20 22.61
C ASP A 27 14.35 5.59 21.36
N LEU A 28 15.14 5.29 20.33
CA LEU A 28 14.68 4.62 19.11
C LEU A 28 14.26 3.17 19.40
N LEU A 29 15.04 2.42 20.17
CA LEU A 29 14.72 1.03 20.54
C LEU A 29 13.44 0.94 21.38
N ILE A 30 13.24 1.87 22.32
CA ILE A 30 12.03 1.91 23.15
C ILE A 30 10.79 2.24 22.32
N GLU A 31 10.88 3.17 21.36
CA GLU A 31 9.78 3.48 20.45
C GLU A 31 9.41 2.29 19.56
N ASP A 32 10.41 1.54 19.09
CA ASP A 32 10.20 0.34 18.28
C ASP A 32 9.47 -0.76 19.09
N GLU A 33 9.85 -1.03 20.34
CA GLU A 33 9.18 -2.00 21.22
C GLU A 33 7.71 -1.63 21.53
N LEU A 34 7.45 -0.35 21.78
CA LEU A 34 6.10 0.16 22.02
C LEU A 34 5.22 -0.01 20.78
N ASN A 35 5.73 0.34 19.59
CA ASN A 35 5.02 0.16 18.33
C ASN A 35 4.70 -1.32 18.05
N ILE A 36 5.63 -2.24 18.30
CA ILE A 36 5.41 -3.70 18.13
C ILE A 36 4.26 -4.18 19.03
N THR A 37 4.24 -3.75 20.29
CA THR A 37 3.22 -4.19 21.26
C THR A 37 1.83 -3.66 20.91
N GLU A 38 1.72 -2.40 20.47
CA GLU A 38 0.43 -1.83 20.06
C GLU A 38 -0.07 -2.43 18.74
N LYS A 39 0.83 -2.63 17.78
CA LYS A 39 0.53 -3.29 16.50
C LYS A 39 0.00 -4.71 16.68
N SER A 40 0.60 -5.50 17.57
CA SER A 40 0.13 -6.84 17.91
C SER A 40 -1.32 -6.83 18.45
N ARG A 41 -1.70 -5.80 19.21
CA ARG A 41 -3.04 -5.68 19.79
C ARG A 41 -4.09 -5.25 18.78
N ILE A 42 -3.76 -4.40 17.82
CA ILE A 42 -4.73 -3.89 16.85
C ILE A 42 -4.95 -4.82 15.66
N THR A 43 -3.94 -5.60 15.29
CA THR A 43 -3.99 -6.50 14.13
C THR A 43 -5.24 -7.40 14.10
N PRO A 44 -5.65 -8.07 15.20
CA PRO A 44 -6.87 -8.88 15.19
C PRO A 44 -8.14 -8.08 14.85
N TYR A 45 -8.24 -6.84 15.30
CA TYR A 45 -9.39 -5.97 15.00
C TYR A 45 -9.43 -5.58 13.53
N LEU A 46 -8.26 -5.23 12.95
CA LEU A 46 -8.16 -4.93 11.52
C LEU A 46 -8.48 -6.16 10.67
N MET A 47 -8.00 -7.35 11.05
CA MET A 47 -8.33 -8.59 10.36
C MET A 47 -9.83 -8.92 10.42
N GLY A 48 -10.49 -8.62 11.55
CA GLY A 48 -11.94 -8.70 11.69
C GLY A 48 -12.68 -7.72 10.77
N ILE A 49 -12.19 -6.48 10.66
CA ILE A 49 -12.69 -5.47 9.72
C ILE A 49 -12.56 -5.97 8.28
N TYR A 50 -11.38 -6.46 7.88
CA TYR A 50 -11.14 -6.91 6.52
C TYR A 50 -12.01 -8.12 6.14
N THR A 51 -12.17 -9.06 7.07
CA THR A 51 -13.10 -10.18 6.90
C THR A 51 -14.54 -9.69 6.71
N SER A 52 -14.96 -8.68 7.48
CA SER A 52 -16.30 -8.11 7.34
C SER A 52 -16.49 -7.43 5.99
N VAL A 53 -15.54 -6.59 5.58
CA VAL A 53 -15.57 -5.90 4.27
C VAL A 53 -15.60 -6.91 3.13
N TYR A 54 -14.80 -7.98 3.20
CA TYR A 54 -14.83 -9.08 2.24
C TYR A 54 -16.24 -9.69 2.10
N LEU A 55 -16.92 -9.98 3.21
CA LEU A 55 -18.29 -10.52 3.18
C LEU A 55 -19.30 -9.54 2.57
N PHE A 56 -19.12 -8.23 2.78
CA PHE A 56 -19.94 -7.21 2.12
C PHE A 56 -19.66 -7.14 0.62
N CYS A 57 -18.40 -7.24 0.19
CA CYS A 57 -18.03 -7.31 -1.22
C CYS A 57 -18.63 -8.57 -1.90
N GLU A 58 -18.55 -9.74 -1.26
CA GLU A 58 -19.20 -10.98 -1.73
C GLU A 58 -20.73 -10.81 -1.87
N THR A 59 -21.35 -10.12 -0.91
CA THR A 59 -22.79 -9.82 -0.98
C THR A 59 -23.11 -8.90 -2.17
N LEU A 60 -22.28 -7.88 -2.39
CA LEU A 60 -22.42 -6.95 -3.50
C LEU A 60 -22.20 -7.63 -4.86
N GLN A 61 -21.18 -8.46 -5.00
CA GLN A 61 -20.87 -9.22 -6.22
C GLN A 61 -21.97 -10.23 -6.58
N ASN A 62 -22.65 -10.80 -5.58
CA ASN A 62 -23.82 -11.66 -5.80
C ASN A 62 -25.11 -10.90 -6.18
N SER A 63 -25.15 -9.59 -5.94
CA SER A 63 -26.33 -8.76 -6.22
C SER A 63 -26.44 -8.39 -7.70
N ASP A 64 -27.59 -7.87 -8.10
CA ASP A 64 -27.82 -7.36 -9.47
C ASP A 64 -27.20 -5.97 -9.70
N LEU A 65 -26.52 -5.39 -8.70
CA LEU A 65 -25.85 -4.08 -8.82
C LEU A 65 -24.51 -4.16 -9.56
N ILE A 66 -23.94 -5.37 -9.65
CA ILE A 66 -22.62 -5.63 -10.24
C ILE A 66 -22.79 -6.60 -11.41
N SER A 67 -22.14 -6.30 -12.53
CA SER A 67 -22.17 -7.17 -13.70
C SER A 67 -21.36 -8.45 -13.44
N LYS A 68 -21.92 -9.61 -13.79
CA LYS A 68 -21.25 -10.90 -13.59
C LYS A 68 -20.24 -11.25 -14.69
N SER A 69 -20.17 -10.47 -15.78
CA SER A 69 -19.36 -10.80 -16.96
C SER A 69 -17.86 -10.61 -16.79
N HIS A 70 -17.44 -9.82 -15.80
CA HIS A 70 -16.04 -9.42 -15.63
C HIS A 70 -15.39 -10.01 -14.38
N HIS A 71 -16.14 -10.77 -13.57
CA HIS A 71 -15.66 -11.25 -12.27
C HIS A 71 -15.52 -12.76 -12.24
N GLU A 72 -14.67 -13.25 -11.35
CA GLU A 72 -14.62 -14.68 -11.07
C GLU A 72 -15.95 -15.15 -10.48
N PRO A 73 -16.48 -16.31 -10.92
CA PRO A 73 -17.72 -16.82 -10.36
C PRO A 73 -17.53 -17.18 -8.88
N ILE A 74 -18.49 -16.77 -8.06
CA ILE A 74 -18.50 -17.09 -6.64
C ILE A 74 -18.88 -18.56 -6.49
N THR A 75 -17.95 -19.32 -5.93
CA THR A 75 -18.08 -20.74 -5.60
C THR A 75 -17.61 -20.93 -4.16
N VAL A 76 -17.96 -22.07 -3.54
CA VAL A 76 -17.43 -22.39 -2.20
C VAL A 76 -15.90 -22.39 -2.18
N TYR A 77 -15.27 -22.84 -3.28
CA TYR A 77 -13.82 -22.83 -3.43
C TYR A 77 -13.28 -21.40 -3.51
N SER A 78 -13.73 -20.60 -4.49
CA SER A 78 -13.21 -19.23 -4.67
C SER A 78 -13.45 -18.36 -3.44
N TYR A 79 -14.60 -18.51 -2.77
CA TYR A 79 -14.88 -17.85 -1.50
C TYR A 79 -13.82 -18.16 -0.43
N CYS A 80 -13.55 -19.44 -0.15
CA CYS A 80 -12.58 -19.81 0.90
C CYS A 80 -11.16 -19.37 0.56
N TYR A 81 -10.72 -19.53 -0.70
CA TYR A 81 -9.37 -19.16 -1.11
C TYR A 81 -9.18 -17.65 -1.19
N ASN A 82 -10.15 -16.89 -1.71
CA ASN A 82 -10.05 -15.44 -1.78
C ASN A 82 -10.01 -14.83 -0.36
N LEU A 83 -10.83 -15.32 0.57
CA LEU A 83 -10.73 -14.93 1.98
C LEU A 83 -9.36 -15.25 2.59
N PHE A 84 -8.82 -16.44 2.32
CA PHE A 84 -7.49 -16.83 2.80
C PHE A 84 -6.38 -15.93 2.20
N PHE A 85 -6.46 -15.61 0.92
CA PHE A 85 -5.51 -14.70 0.27
C PHE A 85 -5.63 -13.28 0.83
N ILE A 86 -6.83 -12.77 1.05
CA ILE A 86 -7.05 -11.49 1.74
C ILE A 86 -6.40 -11.52 3.11
N TRP A 87 -6.57 -12.59 3.88
CA TRP A 87 -5.92 -12.71 5.18
C TRP A 87 -4.40 -12.67 5.07
N LEU A 88 -3.81 -13.46 4.16
CA LEU A 88 -2.36 -13.49 3.97
C LEU A 88 -1.82 -12.12 3.54
N VAL A 89 -2.46 -11.51 2.55
CA VAL A 89 -2.01 -10.24 1.95
C VAL A 89 -2.19 -9.10 2.94
N CYS A 90 -3.38 -8.95 3.53
CA CYS A 90 -3.63 -7.87 4.48
C CYS A 90 -2.84 -8.02 5.77
N TYR A 91 -2.65 -9.26 6.27
CA TYR A 91 -1.75 -9.50 7.40
C TYR A 91 -0.32 -9.13 7.04
N SER A 92 0.15 -9.50 5.85
CA SER A 92 1.49 -9.14 5.38
C SER A 92 1.64 -7.63 5.23
N LEU A 93 0.66 -6.94 4.64
CA LEU A 93 0.65 -5.49 4.48
C LEU A 93 0.67 -4.80 5.85
N ILE A 94 -0.23 -5.15 6.79
CA ILE A 94 -0.18 -4.60 8.15
C ILE A 94 1.18 -4.84 8.80
N ASN A 95 1.75 -6.04 8.66
CA ASN A 95 3.02 -6.38 9.31
C ASN A 95 4.23 -5.72 8.65
N TYR A 96 4.17 -5.51 7.34
CA TYR A 96 5.18 -4.80 6.58
C TYR A 96 5.08 -3.28 6.79
N ASP A 97 3.86 -2.77 6.88
CA ASP A 97 3.55 -1.41 7.25
C ASP A 97 4.09 -1.13 8.63
N TYR A 98 5.11 -0.29 8.69
CA TYR A 98 5.64 0.16 9.95
C TYR A 98 4.72 1.26 10.50
N ILE A 99 3.47 0.88 10.79
CA ILE A 99 2.45 1.77 11.32
C ILE A 99 2.98 2.35 12.63
N PHE A 100 3.20 3.66 12.63
CA PHE A 100 3.65 4.39 13.79
C PHE A 100 2.43 4.77 14.63
N PHE A 101 2.38 4.28 15.86
CA PHE A 101 1.39 4.65 16.85
C PHE A 101 2.08 5.50 17.92
N LYS A 102 1.93 6.83 17.90
CA LYS A 102 2.24 7.61 19.11
C LYS A 102 1.06 7.61 20.08
N LYS A 103 -0.14 7.26 19.60
CA LYS A 103 -1.36 7.18 20.39
C LYS A 103 -2.13 5.91 20.05
N LYS A 104 -2.69 5.29 21.10
CA LYS A 104 -3.64 4.19 20.97
C LYS A 104 -4.86 4.63 20.15
N MET A 105 -5.25 3.81 19.17
CA MET A 105 -6.50 4.04 18.47
C MET A 105 -7.69 3.92 19.41
N THR A 106 -8.56 4.90 19.35
CA THR A 106 -9.85 4.89 20.04
C THR A 106 -10.84 3.97 19.33
N ILE A 107 -11.87 3.49 20.04
CA ILE A 107 -12.96 2.70 19.46
C ILE A 107 -13.64 3.47 18.31
N CYS A 108 -13.78 4.79 18.45
CA CYS A 108 -14.34 5.64 17.40
C CYS A 108 -13.47 5.61 16.12
N GLN A 109 -12.15 5.69 16.25
CA GLN A 109 -11.24 5.57 15.11
C GLN A 109 -11.30 4.20 14.45
N ILE A 110 -11.43 3.12 15.23
CA ILE A 110 -11.60 1.75 14.68
C ILE A 110 -12.92 1.65 13.90
N TYR A 111 -14.01 2.20 14.42
CA TYR A 111 -15.29 2.21 13.73
C TYR A 111 -15.27 3.06 12.45
N LEU A 112 -14.63 4.24 12.49
CA LEU A 112 -14.43 5.06 11.30
C LEU A 112 -13.53 4.35 10.28
N TYR A 113 -12.47 3.68 10.72
CA TYR A 113 -11.62 2.85 9.87
C TYR A 113 -12.47 1.79 9.15
N PHE A 114 -13.35 1.08 9.86
CA PHE A 114 -14.28 0.12 9.25
C PHE A 114 -15.15 0.76 8.17
N ILE A 115 -15.76 1.92 8.44
CA ILE A 115 -16.60 2.63 7.45
C ILE A 115 -15.78 3.01 6.22
N PHE A 116 -14.59 3.61 6.39
CA PHE A 116 -13.76 4.02 5.26
C PHE A 116 -13.22 2.82 4.47
N CYS A 117 -12.94 1.70 5.13
CA CYS A 117 -12.59 0.44 4.47
C CYS A 117 -13.75 -0.12 3.66
N LEU A 118 -14.98 -0.05 4.19
CA LEU A 118 -16.20 -0.44 3.49
C LEU A 118 -16.46 0.47 2.27
N VAL A 119 -16.29 1.78 2.43
CA VAL A 119 -16.40 2.76 1.32
C VAL A 119 -15.36 2.49 0.25
N GLY A 120 -14.13 2.15 0.64
CA GLY A 120 -13.08 1.75 -0.29
C GLY A 120 -13.48 0.54 -1.12
N GLY A 121 -13.91 -0.55 -0.48
CA GLY A 121 -14.29 -1.78 -1.18
C GLY A 121 -15.58 -1.62 -2.02
N LEU A 122 -16.69 -1.28 -1.37
CA LEU A 122 -17.99 -1.18 -2.07
C LEU A 122 -18.05 -0.01 -3.04
N GLY A 123 -17.47 1.13 -2.66
CA GLY A 123 -17.43 2.31 -3.53
C GLY A 123 -16.60 2.07 -4.78
N PHE A 124 -15.45 1.39 -4.66
CA PHE A 124 -14.63 1.05 -5.83
C PHE A 124 -15.32 0.04 -6.75
N ALA A 125 -15.93 -1.02 -6.19
CA ALA A 125 -16.71 -1.97 -6.98
C ALA A 125 -17.83 -1.28 -7.79
N LEU A 126 -18.59 -0.38 -7.14
CA LEU A 126 -19.66 0.37 -7.80
C LEU A 126 -19.14 1.37 -8.84
N LEU A 127 -17.97 1.99 -8.61
CA LEU A 127 -17.31 2.83 -9.62
C LEU A 127 -16.88 2.00 -10.84
N GLY A 128 -16.52 0.74 -10.64
CA GLY A 128 -16.24 -0.23 -11.70
C GLY A 128 -17.44 -0.55 -12.60
N GLU A 129 -18.67 -0.23 -12.18
CA GLU A 129 -19.87 -0.39 -13.03
C GLU A 129 -20.21 0.86 -13.85
N VAL A 130 -19.45 1.96 -13.67
CA VAL A 130 -19.63 3.18 -14.47
C VAL A 130 -19.01 2.92 -15.86
N PRO A 131 -19.78 2.91 -16.97
CA PRO A 131 -19.29 2.48 -18.28
C PRO A 131 -18.05 3.25 -18.79
N GLY A 132 -17.95 4.52 -18.39
CA GLY A 132 -16.81 5.39 -18.67
C GLY A 132 -15.51 4.99 -17.99
N LEU A 133 -15.61 4.46 -16.77
CA LEU A 133 -14.46 4.03 -15.98
C LEU A 133 -14.02 2.60 -16.34
N GLN A 134 -14.94 1.76 -16.83
CA GLN A 134 -14.65 0.38 -17.27
C GLN A 134 -13.63 0.31 -18.41
N ASN A 135 -13.69 1.26 -19.34
CA ASN A 135 -12.81 1.29 -20.50
C ASN A 135 -11.59 2.18 -20.28
N PHE A 136 -11.34 2.57 -19.04
CA PHE A 136 -10.24 3.46 -18.71
C PHE A 136 -8.91 2.70 -18.83
N VAL A 137 -8.16 3.04 -19.88
CA VAL A 137 -6.80 2.55 -20.07
C VAL A 137 -5.89 3.74 -20.31
N PHE A 138 -4.83 3.87 -19.52
CA PHE A 138 -3.78 4.87 -19.76
C PHE A 138 -3.00 4.53 -21.03
N GLN A 139 -3.51 4.94 -22.19
CA GLN A 139 -2.87 4.81 -23.50
C GLN A 139 -2.99 6.14 -24.26
N GLY A 140 -1.85 6.71 -24.70
CA GLY A 140 -1.80 7.86 -25.61
C GLY A 140 -2.79 8.98 -25.28
N ASP A 141 -3.67 9.30 -26.23
CA ASP A 141 -4.75 10.29 -26.13
C ASP A 141 -5.94 9.83 -25.25
N TRP A 142 -5.70 9.17 -24.12
CA TRP A 142 -6.75 8.56 -23.27
C TRP A 142 -7.83 9.57 -22.86
N TRP A 143 -7.45 10.82 -22.56
CA TRP A 143 -8.37 11.87 -22.14
C TRP A 143 -9.40 12.24 -23.21
N LYS A 144 -9.13 11.96 -24.50
CA LYS A 144 -10.07 12.25 -25.58
C LYS A 144 -11.28 11.31 -25.59
N HIS A 145 -11.18 10.18 -24.91
CA HIS A 145 -12.23 9.16 -24.83
C HIS A 145 -13.15 9.38 -23.62
N LEU A 146 -12.82 10.32 -22.72
CA LEU A 146 -13.62 10.62 -21.55
C LEU A 146 -14.67 11.69 -21.85
N ASN A 147 -15.91 11.43 -21.44
CA ASN A 147 -16.94 12.47 -21.41
C ASN A 147 -16.74 13.42 -20.22
N MET A 148 -17.44 14.56 -20.21
CA MET A 148 -17.27 15.54 -19.12
C MET A 148 -17.65 15.00 -17.74
N ALA A 149 -18.62 14.08 -17.65
CA ALA A 149 -19.01 13.51 -16.36
C ALA A 149 -17.88 12.65 -15.76
N GLU A 150 -17.20 11.87 -16.60
CA GLU A 150 -16.05 11.05 -16.22
C GLU A 150 -14.85 11.90 -15.84
N ILE A 151 -14.57 12.98 -16.60
CA ILE A 151 -13.51 13.93 -16.26
C ILE A 151 -13.80 14.57 -14.90
N ILE A 152 -15.04 15.01 -14.65
CA ILE A 152 -15.44 15.59 -13.37
C ILE A 152 -15.27 14.56 -12.24
N ALA A 153 -15.70 13.32 -12.43
CA ALA A 153 -15.54 12.25 -11.44
C ALA A 153 -14.05 12.00 -11.15
N PHE A 154 -13.21 11.91 -12.19
CA PHE A 154 -11.77 11.73 -12.05
C PHE A 154 -11.11 12.88 -11.29
N VAL A 155 -11.49 14.13 -11.59
CA VAL A 155 -10.96 15.30 -10.88
C VAL A 155 -11.44 15.30 -9.42
N LEU A 156 -12.71 15.00 -9.16
CA LEU A 156 -13.27 15.01 -7.81
C LEU A 156 -12.68 13.92 -6.90
N ILE A 157 -12.31 12.76 -7.45
CA ILE A 157 -11.71 11.66 -6.68
C ILE A 157 -10.18 11.76 -6.68
N GLY A 158 -9.59 11.98 -7.85
CA GLY A 158 -8.15 11.99 -8.07
C GLY A 158 -7.44 13.18 -7.44
N CYS A 159 -8.00 14.40 -7.51
CA CYS A 159 -7.34 15.57 -6.92
C CYS A 159 -7.19 15.45 -5.39
N PRO A 160 -8.23 15.07 -4.61
CA PRO A 160 -8.07 14.88 -3.17
C PRO A 160 -7.02 13.83 -2.82
N ILE A 161 -7.00 12.68 -3.51
CA ILE A 161 -5.99 11.63 -3.29
C ILE A 161 -4.59 12.17 -3.60
N LEU A 162 -4.41 12.86 -4.72
CA LEU A 162 -3.13 13.44 -5.11
C LEU A 162 -2.66 14.52 -4.11
N VAL A 163 -3.57 15.38 -3.64
CA VAL A 163 -3.26 16.39 -2.61
C VAL A 163 -2.84 15.71 -1.31
N MET A 164 -3.58 14.71 -0.84
CA MET A 164 -3.23 13.96 0.36
C MET A 164 -1.87 13.25 0.21
N PHE A 165 -1.59 12.68 -0.96
CA PHE A 165 -0.32 12.04 -1.26
C PHE A 165 0.85 13.04 -1.26
N ILE A 166 0.68 14.23 -1.85
CA ILE A 166 1.69 15.30 -1.82
C ILE A 166 1.93 15.80 -0.38
N LEU A 167 0.87 15.93 0.41
CA LEU A 167 0.97 16.32 1.82
C LEU A 167 1.75 15.27 2.62
N GLU A 168 1.47 13.98 2.41
CA GLU A 168 2.19 12.91 3.10
C GLU A 168 3.64 12.78 2.62
N LEU A 169 3.91 13.00 1.32
CA LEU A 169 5.27 13.12 0.79
C LEU A 169 6.05 14.20 1.53
N LYS A 170 5.49 15.41 1.60
CA LYS A 170 6.13 16.54 2.28
C LYS A 170 6.38 16.23 3.77
N HIS A 171 5.37 15.73 4.46
CA HIS A 171 5.47 15.36 5.88
C HIS A 171 6.52 14.25 6.11
N SER A 172 6.57 13.26 5.23
CA SER A 172 7.56 12.18 5.28
C SER A 172 9.00 12.63 5.01
N PHE A 173 9.20 13.68 4.20
CA PHE A 173 10.49 14.34 4.04
C PHE A 173 10.91 15.08 5.31
N GLU A 174 9.99 15.84 5.93
CA GLU A 174 10.24 16.60 7.16
C GLU A 174 10.59 15.68 8.34
N GLU A 175 9.88 14.55 8.47
CA GLU A 175 10.08 13.53 9.51
C GLU A 175 11.18 12.50 9.17
N LYS A 176 11.89 12.66 8.04
CA LYS A 176 12.94 11.73 7.55
C LYS A 176 12.49 10.26 7.42
N ARG A 177 11.18 10.03 7.22
CA ARG A 177 10.59 8.69 7.02
C ARG A 177 10.69 8.18 5.58
N MET A 178 10.96 9.10 4.64
CA MET A 178 11.06 8.84 3.21
C MET A 178 11.94 7.62 2.88
N THR A 179 13.11 7.50 3.52
CA THR A 179 14.05 6.39 3.27
C THR A 179 13.42 5.03 3.55
N LYS A 180 12.62 4.92 4.61
CA LYS A 180 11.96 3.67 5.00
C LYS A 180 10.82 3.31 4.05
N GLN A 181 9.98 4.29 3.68
CA GLN A 181 8.92 4.15 2.67
C GLN A 181 9.50 3.69 1.33
N LEU A 182 10.55 4.37 0.86
CA LEU A 182 11.23 4.03 -0.37
C LEU A 182 11.87 2.64 -0.30
N ALA A 183 12.49 2.26 0.83
CA ALA A 183 13.05 0.92 1.00
C ALA A 183 11.97 -0.17 0.86
N MET A 184 10.82 0.00 1.51
CA MET A 184 9.70 -0.95 1.44
C MET A 184 9.16 -1.11 0.01
N ILE A 185 8.89 0.02 -0.64
CA ILE A 185 8.37 0.04 -2.01
C ILE A 185 9.40 -0.53 -3.00
N SER A 186 10.68 -0.19 -2.81
CA SER A 186 11.77 -0.74 -3.63
C SER A 186 11.91 -2.25 -3.47
N GLY A 187 11.59 -2.80 -2.30
CA GLY A 187 11.54 -4.24 -2.06
C GLY A 187 10.48 -4.92 -2.94
N VAL A 188 9.27 -4.35 -2.99
CA VAL A 188 8.19 -4.85 -3.86
C VAL A 188 8.57 -4.74 -5.34
N PHE A 189 9.05 -3.57 -5.78
CA PHE A 189 9.50 -3.39 -7.16
C PHE A 189 10.68 -4.30 -7.51
N GLY A 190 11.61 -4.53 -6.59
CA GLY A 190 12.73 -5.44 -6.74
C GLY A 190 12.27 -6.89 -6.93
N ALA A 191 11.27 -7.33 -6.16
CA ALA A 191 10.66 -8.65 -6.34
C ALA A 191 10.00 -8.79 -7.72
N TYR A 192 9.23 -7.78 -8.17
CA TYR A 192 8.63 -7.78 -9.52
C TYR A 192 9.68 -7.74 -10.63
N PHE A 193 10.74 -6.94 -10.46
CA PHE A 193 11.83 -6.87 -11.42
C PHE A 193 12.58 -8.21 -11.51
N PHE A 194 12.78 -8.89 -10.37
CA PHE A 194 13.33 -10.24 -10.35
C PHE A 194 12.43 -11.22 -11.11
N LEU A 195 11.11 -11.20 -10.87
CA LEU A 195 10.15 -12.02 -11.63
C LEU A 195 10.20 -11.75 -13.14
N LEU A 196 10.34 -10.48 -13.55
CA LEU A 196 10.51 -10.11 -14.95
C LEU A 196 11.78 -10.73 -15.55
N ILE A 197 12.92 -10.63 -14.85
CA ILE A 197 14.17 -11.26 -15.29
C ILE A 197 13.99 -12.75 -15.44
N LEU A 198 13.30 -13.41 -14.50
CA LEU A 198 12.99 -14.84 -14.59
C LEU A 198 12.14 -15.16 -15.82
N MET A 199 11.11 -14.37 -16.09
CA MET A 199 10.26 -14.56 -17.28
C MET A 199 11.07 -14.41 -18.58
N ILE A 200 11.86 -13.34 -18.72
CA ILE A 200 12.70 -13.09 -19.90
C ILE A 200 13.74 -14.20 -20.07
N SER A 201 14.39 -14.62 -18.99
CA SER A 201 15.40 -15.70 -19.00
C SER A 201 14.80 -17.05 -19.41
N ASN A 202 13.50 -17.25 -19.20
CA ASN A 202 12.75 -18.41 -19.64
C ASN A 202 12.01 -18.20 -20.97
N GLN A 203 12.46 -17.24 -21.79
CA GLN A 203 11.95 -16.98 -23.14
C GLN A 203 10.45 -16.63 -23.17
N ALA A 204 9.93 -15.97 -22.13
CA ALA A 204 8.59 -15.38 -22.20
C ALA A 204 8.54 -14.35 -23.35
N GLN A 205 7.59 -14.53 -24.26
CA GLN A 205 7.34 -13.61 -25.37
C GLN A 205 6.14 -12.71 -25.05
N ASP A 206 6.11 -11.52 -25.67
CA ASP A 206 5.03 -10.55 -25.55
C ASP A 206 4.65 -10.23 -24.09
N VAL A 207 5.64 -9.89 -23.25
CA VAL A 207 5.38 -9.49 -21.86
C VAL A 207 4.72 -8.12 -21.84
N HIS A 208 3.44 -8.08 -21.46
CA HIS A 208 2.67 -6.86 -21.27
C HIS A 208 2.57 -6.54 -19.78
N TYR A 209 2.83 -5.27 -19.45
CA TYR A 209 2.64 -4.77 -18.09
C TYR A 209 1.16 -4.46 -17.88
N HIS A 210 0.58 -5.05 -16.84
CA HIS A 210 -0.80 -4.77 -16.45
C HIS A 210 -0.82 -4.65 -14.92
N VAL A 211 -1.12 -3.46 -14.42
CA VAL A 211 -1.17 -3.20 -12.98
C VAL A 211 -2.63 -3.20 -12.58
N HIS A 212 -3.03 -4.19 -11.80
CA HIS A 212 -4.36 -4.22 -11.21
C HIS A 212 -4.46 -3.24 -10.03
N HIS A 213 -5.67 -2.78 -9.75
CA HIS A 213 -5.90 -1.77 -8.72
C HIS A 213 -5.65 -2.29 -7.30
N ALA A 214 -5.91 -3.57 -7.01
CA ALA A 214 -5.68 -4.10 -5.65
C ALA A 214 -4.19 -4.06 -5.30
N ILE A 215 -3.33 -4.52 -6.21
CA ILE A 215 -1.88 -4.48 -5.95
C ILE A 215 -1.36 -3.04 -5.86
N PHE A 216 -1.84 -2.16 -6.74
CA PHE A 216 -1.46 -0.75 -6.69
C PHE A 216 -1.88 -0.11 -5.36
N ALA A 217 -3.12 -0.35 -4.92
CA ALA A 217 -3.64 0.15 -3.67
C ALA A 217 -2.88 -0.39 -2.46
N GLY A 218 -2.51 -1.68 -2.46
CA GLY A 218 -1.73 -2.30 -1.39
C GLY A 218 -0.29 -1.79 -1.32
N VAL A 219 0.37 -1.52 -2.45
CA VAL A 219 1.69 -0.87 -2.44
C VAL A 219 1.59 0.59 -2.01
N LEU A 220 0.52 1.27 -2.42
CA LEU A 220 0.28 2.66 -2.04
C LEU A 220 -0.13 2.80 -0.57
N SER A 221 -0.74 1.78 0.05
CA SER A 221 -1.05 1.81 1.49
C SER A 221 0.23 1.88 2.34
N LEU A 222 1.34 1.32 1.86
CA LEU A 222 2.66 1.39 2.51
C LEU A 222 3.21 2.81 2.68
N TRP A 223 2.65 3.77 1.96
CA TRP A 223 2.99 5.19 2.11
C TRP A 223 2.34 5.82 3.35
N PHE A 224 1.22 5.29 3.83
CA PHE A 224 0.35 5.89 4.83
C PHE A 224 0.56 5.29 6.23
N MET A 225 1.77 5.48 6.77
CA MET A 225 2.20 4.86 8.03
C MET A 225 1.97 5.70 9.29
N ASP A 226 1.75 7.01 9.17
CA ASP A 226 1.60 7.90 10.33
C ASP A 226 0.16 7.97 10.82
N TRP A 227 -0.20 7.02 11.67
CA TRP A 227 -1.56 6.90 12.20
C TRP A 227 -1.83 7.86 13.37
N ASP A 228 -0.96 8.85 13.62
CA ASP A 228 -1.32 10.00 14.45
C ASP A 228 -2.26 10.97 13.71
N LEU A 229 -2.24 10.95 12.38
CA LEU A 229 -3.04 11.83 11.53
C LEU A 229 -4.27 11.06 11.02
N ASN A 230 -5.46 11.47 11.46
CA ASN A 230 -6.71 10.77 11.14
C ASN A 230 -6.95 10.59 9.62
N TYR A 231 -6.57 11.57 8.80
CA TYR A 231 -6.76 11.47 7.34
C TYR A 231 -5.92 10.36 6.71
N ILE A 232 -4.73 10.07 7.27
CA ILE A 232 -3.84 8.98 6.83
C ILE A 232 -4.47 7.63 7.17
N ILE A 233 -5.01 7.50 8.38
CA ILE A 233 -5.75 6.31 8.81
C ILE A 233 -6.91 6.01 7.85
N PHE A 234 -7.68 7.04 7.49
CA PHE A 234 -8.84 6.89 6.61
C PHE A 234 -8.44 6.58 5.17
N LEU A 235 -7.39 7.19 4.65
CA LEU A 235 -6.89 6.91 3.31
C LEU A 235 -6.31 5.49 3.23
N HIS A 236 -5.55 5.06 4.24
CA HIS A 236 -5.11 3.69 4.38
C HIS A 236 -6.30 2.72 4.41
N ALA A 237 -7.34 3.02 5.19
CA ALA A 237 -8.55 2.21 5.23
C ALA A 237 -9.22 2.07 3.87
N ILE A 238 -9.39 3.17 3.12
CA ILE A 238 -9.93 3.15 1.76
C ILE A 238 -9.10 2.24 0.86
N LEU A 239 -7.77 2.40 0.85
CA LEU A 239 -6.87 1.59 0.02
C LEU A 239 -6.95 0.09 0.37
N MET A 240 -7.01 -0.25 1.66
CA MET A 240 -7.21 -1.64 2.08
C MET A 240 -8.57 -2.19 1.65
N GLY A 241 -9.62 -1.35 1.63
CA GLY A 241 -10.91 -1.70 1.03
C GLY A 241 -10.79 -2.08 -0.44
N VAL A 242 -10.04 -1.29 -1.22
CA VAL A 242 -9.76 -1.55 -2.64
C VAL A 242 -8.96 -2.84 -2.83
N VAL A 243 -7.98 -3.12 -1.96
CA VAL A 243 -7.23 -4.40 -1.96
C VAL A 243 -8.18 -5.58 -1.77
N ILE A 244 -9.07 -5.49 -0.78
CA ILE A 244 -10.02 -6.55 -0.44
C ILE A 244 -11.00 -6.79 -1.60
N GLU A 245 -11.55 -5.72 -2.18
CA GLU A 245 -12.46 -5.81 -3.32
C GLU A 245 -11.79 -6.48 -4.51
N GLY A 246 -10.59 -6.06 -4.91
CA GLY A 246 -9.97 -6.63 -6.10
C GLY A 246 -9.65 -8.11 -5.93
N ILE A 247 -9.09 -8.51 -4.77
CA ILE A 247 -8.85 -9.95 -4.51
C ILE A 247 -10.18 -10.71 -4.41
N ASN A 248 -11.24 -10.07 -3.92
CA ASN A 248 -12.55 -10.71 -3.85
C ASN A 248 -13.11 -10.99 -5.25
N PHE A 249 -13.10 -10.00 -6.14
CA PHE A 249 -13.76 -10.05 -7.44
C PHE A 249 -12.93 -10.80 -8.50
N TYR A 250 -11.60 -10.72 -8.40
CA TYR A 250 -10.66 -11.19 -9.43
C TYR A 250 -9.64 -12.20 -8.89
N GLY A 251 -9.70 -12.55 -7.60
CA GLY A 251 -8.88 -13.60 -7.02
C GLY A 251 -7.38 -13.29 -7.03
N ILE A 252 -6.56 -14.32 -7.25
CA ILE A 252 -5.09 -14.18 -7.29
C ILE A 252 -4.61 -13.44 -8.55
N THR A 253 -5.46 -13.26 -9.56
CA THR A 253 -5.07 -12.63 -10.82
C THR A 253 -4.67 -11.16 -10.64
N GLU A 254 -5.18 -10.49 -9.60
CA GLU A 254 -4.78 -9.13 -9.21
C GLU A 254 -3.27 -8.98 -8.97
N PHE A 255 -2.58 -10.05 -8.58
CA PHE A 255 -1.14 -10.03 -8.33
C PHE A 255 -0.31 -10.20 -9.60
N TYR A 256 -0.95 -10.47 -10.74
CA TYR A 256 -0.28 -10.66 -12.02
C TYR A 256 0.07 -9.30 -12.62
N LEU A 257 1.33 -8.89 -12.44
CA LEU A 257 1.84 -7.64 -13.04
C LEU A 257 2.27 -7.82 -14.52
N PHE A 258 2.51 -9.07 -14.92
CA PHE A 258 2.98 -9.45 -16.25
C PHE A 258 1.99 -10.40 -16.90
N LEU A 259 1.43 -10.01 -18.03
CA LEU A 259 0.65 -10.87 -18.90
C LEU A 259 1.53 -11.33 -20.06
N CYS A 260 1.60 -12.64 -20.30
CA CYS A 260 2.38 -13.20 -21.41
C CYS A 260 1.54 -14.24 -22.16
N LYS A 261 1.77 -14.37 -23.47
CA LYS A 261 1.05 -15.33 -24.32
C LYS A 261 1.65 -16.73 -24.32
N ASN A 262 2.84 -16.89 -23.72
CA ASN A 262 3.63 -18.10 -23.88
C ASN A 262 3.15 -19.22 -22.95
N SER A 263 2.97 -20.42 -23.49
CA SER A 263 2.56 -21.64 -22.78
C SER A 263 3.73 -22.55 -22.42
N ALA A 264 4.97 -22.05 -22.56
CA ALA A 264 6.17 -22.83 -22.33
C ALA A 264 6.22 -23.33 -20.87
N VAL A 265 6.25 -24.66 -20.73
CA VAL A 265 6.34 -25.30 -19.42
C VAL A 265 7.77 -25.15 -18.90
N LEU A 266 7.92 -24.54 -17.72
CA LEU A 266 9.20 -24.48 -17.02
C LEU A 266 9.73 -25.90 -16.77
N SER A 267 10.99 -26.15 -17.15
CA SER A 267 11.61 -27.44 -16.83
C SER A 267 11.76 -27.62 -15.32
N THR A 268 11.64 -28.86 -14.84
CA THR A 268 11.80 -29.20 -13.42
C THR A 268 13.16 -28.76 -12.87
N THR A 269 14.21 -28.78 -13.68
CA THR A 269 15.55 -28.32 -13.30
C THR A 269 15.59 -26.83 -13.00
N VAL A 270 14.93 -26.00 -13.83
CA VAL A 270 14.84 -24.56 -13.58
C VAL A 270 14.03 -24.29 -12.32
N LEU A 271 12.90 -24.98 -12.12
CA LEU A 271 12.10 -24.86 -10.90
C LEU A 271 12.91 -25.23 -9.64
N PHE A 272 13.69 -26.31 -9.68
CA PHE A 272 14.54 -26.72 -8.56
C PHE A 272 15.64 -25.70 -8.26
N LEU A 273 16.30 -25.16 -9.29
CA LEU A 273 17.34 -24.14 -9.13
C LEU A 273 16.76 -22.85 -8.53
N LEU A 274 15.61 -22.38 -9.05
CA LEU A 274 14.94 -21.20 -8.54
C LEU A 274 14.49 -21.39 -7.08
N GLY A 275 13.90 -22.54 -6.76
CA GLY A 275 13.55 -22.89 -5.39
C GLY A 275 14.76 -22.86 -4.47
N THR A 276 15.89 -23.45 -4.88
CA THR A 276 17.12 -23.48 -4.09
C THR A 276 17.71 -22.08 -3.88
N VAL A 277 17.81 -21.26 -4.92
CA VAL A 277 18.32 -19.89 -4.84
C VAL A 277 17.44 -19.04 -3.92
N TRP A 278 16.12 -19.16 -4.05
CA TRP A 278 15.17 -18.43 -3.22
C TRP A 278 15.24 -18.86 -1.75
N SER A 279 15.31 -20.16 -1.47
CA SER A 279 15.50 -20.67 -0.12
C SER A 279 16.82 -20.20 0.51
N LEU A 280 17.92 -20.20 -0.25
CA LEU A 280 19.22 -19.71 0.22
C LEU A 280 19.19 -18.20 0.53
N PHE A 281 18.54 -17.41 -0.33
CA PHE A 281 18.32 -16.00 -0.07
C PHE A 281 17.60 -15.77 1.27
N PHE A 282 16.51 -16.51 1.53
CA PHE A 282 15.78 -16.42 2.80
C PHE A 282 16.61 -16.87 4.00
N ILE A 283 17.39 -17.94 3.89
CA ILE A 283 18.29 -18.40 4.97
C ILE A 283 19.30 -17.30 5.31
N ILE A 284 19.92 -16.68 4.30
CA ILE A 284 20.87 -15.58 4.50
C ILE A 284 20.17 -14.39 5.17
N LEU A 285 18.97 -14.04 4.72
CA LEU A 285 18.19 -12.93 5.28
C LEU A 285 17.88 -13.15 6.76
N ILE A 286 17.48 -14.38 7.12
CA ILE A 286 17.26 -14.79 8.52
C ILE A 286 18.57 -14.68 9.30
N MET A 287 19.68 -15.23 8.79
CA MET A 287 20.98 -15.21 9.48
C MET A 287 21.56 -13.81 9.68
N VAL A 288 21.21 -12.83 8.83
CA VAL A 288 21.65 -11.43 8.95
C VAL A 288 20.74 -10.63 9.89
N SER A 289 19.51 -11.09 10.12
CA SER A 289 18.51 -10.41 10.96
C SER A 289 18.53 -10.83 12.44
N PHE A 290 19.33 -11.84 12.79
CA PHE A 290 19.56 -12.34 14.16
C PHE A 290 21.04 -12.24 14.53
#